data_AF-A0A7V5Q0S2-F1
#
_entry.id   AF-A0A7V5Q0S2-F1
#
_cell.length_a   1.000
_cell.length_b   1.000
_cell.length_c   1.000
_cell.angle_alpha   90.00
_cell.angle_beta   90.00
_cell.angle_gamma   90.00
#
_symmetry.space_group_name_H-M   'P 1'
#
loop_
_entity.id
_entity.type
_entity.pdbx_description
1 polymer ?
#
loop_
_entity_poly.entity_id
_entity_poly.type
_entity_poly.pdbx_seq_one_letter_code
_entity_poly.pdbx_strand_id
1 'polypeptide(L)'
;MFGLPDRGDALGWRLRGIEPGLYDIEIELRTGLRESPWSCLPWYEVAVVTRAGKTPLRIEPSQSRQRQPEVVPGEHGGGRVYGWARVDRPVRMKSGDEIHVILRKGFGLVGDLHLRKRQ
;
A
#
# COMPACT_ATOMS: atom_id res chain seq x y z
N MET A 1 -10.11 -6.64 -0.43
CA MET A 1 -9.80 -5.25 -0.81
C MET A 1 -10.79 -4.30 -0.19
N PHE A 2 -10.32 -3.15 0.29
CA PHE A 2 -11.09 -2.15 1.00
C PHE A 2 -11.11 -0.83 0.21
N GLY A 3 -12.28 -0.19 0.12
CA GLY A 3 -12.43 1.13 -0.48
C GLY A 3 -12.13 2.24 0.52
N LEU A 4 -11.41 3.25 0.07
CA LEU A 4 -11.17 4.52 0.75
C LEU A 4 -11.88 5.60 -0.10
N PRO A 5 -13.19 5.86 0.15
CA PRO A 5 -13.96 6.80 -0.67
C PRO A 5 -13.51 8.25 -0.52
N ASP A 6 -13.07 8.64 0.68
CA ASP A 6 -12.85 10.04 1.03
C ASP A 6 -11.37 10.33 1.38
N ARG A 7 -10.98 11.58 1.17
CA ARG A 7 -9.66 12.07 1.61
C ARG A 7 -9.57 11.99 3.14
N GLY A 8 -8.54 11.33 3.63
CA GLY A 8 -8.30 11.11 5.05
C GLY A 8 -8.66 9.70 5.51
N ASP A 9 -9.43 8.96 4.70
CA ASP A 9 -9.72 7.56 4.99
C ASP A 9 -8.45 6.74 5.05
N ALA A 10 -8.44 5.77 5.97
CA ALA A 10 -7.28 4.96 6.24
C ALA A 10 -7.65 3.49 6.41
N LEU A 11 -6.78 2.62 5.89
CA LEU A 11 -6.75 1.21 6.24
C LEU A 11 -5.51 0.94 7.09
N GLY A 12 -5.69 0.21 8.20
CA GLY A 12 -4.62 -0.16 9.11
C GLY A 12 -4.55 -1.66 9.34
N TRP A 13 -3.33 -2.21 9.34
CA TRP A 13 -3.06 -3.57 9.80
C TRP A 13 -2.26 -3.53 11.09
N ARG A 14 -2.80 -4.13 12.15
CA ARG A 14 -2.03 -4.43 13.35
C ARG A 14 -1.30 -5.75 13.18
N LEU A 15 0.03 -5.71 13.25
CA LEU A 15 0.89 -6.86 13.02
C LEU A 15 0.82 -7.82 14.21
N ARG A 16 0.53 -9.09 13.96
CA ARG A 16 0.45 -10.14 14.98
C ARG A 16 1.33 -11.32 14.57
N GLY A 17 2.11 -11.84 15.51
CA GLY A 17 2.90 -13.07 15.31
C GLY A 17 4.16 -12.90 14.43
N ILE A 18 4.53 -11.68 14.06
CA ILE A 18 5.80 -11.42 13.38
C ILE A 18 6.95 -11.32 14.38
N GLU A 19 8.11 -11.85 14.02
CA GLU A 19 9.33 -11.67 14.81
C GLU A 19 9.85 -10.22 14.69
N PRO A 20 10.49 -9.66 15.72
CA PRO A 20 11.22 -8.40 15.58
C PRO A 20 12.28 -8.49 14.47
N GLY A 21 12.33 -7.51 13.55
CA GLY A 21 13.28 -7.54 12.45
C GLY A 21 13.11 -6.40 11.45
N LEU A 22 13.91 -6.42 10.39
CA LEU A 22 13.75 -5.57 9.21
C LEU A 22 12.86 -6.27 8.19
N TYR A 23 11.88 -5.57 7.65
CA TYR A 23 10.93 -6.13 6.69
C TYR A 23 10.86 -5.28 5.43
N ASP A 24 10.87 -5.94 4.27
CA ASP A 24 10.34 -5.37 3.04
C ASP A 24 8.81 -5.38 3.11
N ILE A 25 8.18 -4.31 2.65
CA ILE A 25 6.73 -4.13 2.64
C ILE A 25 6.27 -3.92 1.20
N GLU A 26 5.29 -4.70 0.76
CA GLU A 26 4.54 -4.43 -0.47
C GLU A 26 3.04 -4.39 -0.18
N ILE A 27 2.33 -3.48 -0.82
CA ILE A 27 0.91 -3.22 -0.62
C ILE A 27 0.23 -3.17 -1.98
N GLU A 28 -0.87 -3.89 -2.13
CA GLU A 28 -1.71 -3.79 -3.31
C GLU A 28 -2.52 -2.47 -3.25
N LEU A 29 -2.35 -1.61 -4.25
CA LEU A 29 -3.01 -0.30 -4.32
C LEU A 29 -3.66 -0.10 -5.69
N ARG A 30 -4.78 0.62 -5.71
CA ARG A 30 -5.50 0.89 -6.96
C ARG A 30 -6.19 2.22 -6.92
N THR A 31 -6.29 2.88 -8.06
CA THR A 31 -7.15 4.05 -8.20
C THR A 31 -8.25 3.75 -9.18
N GLY A 32 -9.40 4.41 -9.02
CA GLY A 32 -10.52 4.30 -9.96
C GLY A 32 -10.25 4.91 -11.34
N LEU A 33 -8.99 5.21 -11.67
CA LEU A 33 -8.58 5.88 -12.89
C LEU A 33 -7.96 4.90 -13.89
N ARG A 34 -8.12 5.24 -15.18
CA ARG A 34 -7.58 4.49 -16.33
C ARG A 34 -6.12 4.85 -16.64
N GLU A 35 -5.62 5.97 -16.12
CA GLU A 35 -4.26 6.44 -16.32
C GLU A 35 -3.22 5.54 -15.65
N SER A 36 -1.93 5.80 -15.90
CA SER A 36 -0.83 5.08 -15.27
C SER A 36 -1.06 5.00 -13.75
N PRO A 37 -1.15 3.80 -13.16
CA PRO A 37 -1.43 3.62 -11.72
C PRO A 37 -0.34 4.25 -10.85
N TRP A 38 0.85 4.42 -11.43
CA TRP A 38 2.00 5.03 -10.79
C TRP A 38 1.88 6.54 -10.61
N SER A 39 1.13 7.24 -11.48
CA SER A 39 0.87 8.67 -11.30
C SER A 39 0.04 8.95 -10.05
N CYS A 40 -0.68 7.93 -9.57
CA CYS A 40 -1.57 8.02 -8.44
C CYS A 40 -0.96 7.54 -7.12
N LEU A 41 0.24 6.97 -7.11
CA LEU A 41 0.91 6.59 -5.86
C LEU A 41 1.04 7.75 -4.85
N PRO A 42 1.31 9.02 -5.27
CA PRO A 42 1.33 10.16 -4.35
C PRO A 42 -0.01 10.46 -3.66
N TRP A 43 -1.10 9.82 -4.10
CA TRP A 43 -2.40 9.92 -3.42
C TRP A 43 -2.44 9.07 -2.15
N TYR A 44 -1.50 8.14 -1.98
CA TYR A 44 -1.40 7.30 -0.80
C TYR A 44 -0.25 7.76 0.07
N GLU A 45 -0.52 7.89 1.37
CA GLU A 45 0.50 7.97 2.39
C GLU A 45 0.56 6.64 3.13
N VAL A 46 1.76 6.07 3.23
CA VAL A 46 2.00 4.87 4.03
C VAL A 46 2.82 5.25 5.25
N ALA A 47 2.50 4.67 6.41
CA ALA A 47 3.26 4.87 7.62
C ALA A 47 3.29 3.62 8.48
N VAL A 48 4.39 3.44 9.22
CA VAL A 48 4.42 2.51 10.35
C VAL A 48 4.09 3.28 11.62
N VAL A 49 3.16 2.76 12.40
CA VAL A 49 2.79 3.29 13.71
C VAL A 49 3.29 2.34 14.78
N THR A 50 4.13 2.87 15.67
CA THR A 50 4.70 2.15 16.80
C THR A 50 4.37 2.90 18.08
N ARG A 51 4.76 2.34 19.24
CA ARG A 51 4.70 3.07 20.52
C ARG A 51 5.54 4.36 20.54
N ALA A 52 6.60 4.43 19.72
CA ALA A 52 7.47 5.60 19.63
C ALA A 52 6.89 6.70 18.72
N GLY A 53 5.84 6.39 17.95
CA GLY A 53 5.18 7.34 17.05
C GLY A 53 4.96 6.78 15.65
N LYS A 54 4.54 7.68 14.76
CA LYS A 54 4.24 7.42 13.35
C LYS A 54 5.42 7.81 12.47
N THR A 55 5.91 6.86 11.67
CA THR A 55 7.01 7.05 10.72
C THR A 55 6.46 6.99 9.29
N PRO A 56 6.47 8.10 8.52
CA PRO A 56 6.05 8.07 7.13
C PRO A 56 7.03 7.28 6.27
N LEU A 57 6.48 6.60 5.27
CA LEU A 57 7.18 5.74 4.34
C LEU A 57 6.93 6.22 2.92
N ARG A 58 7.99 6.25 2.11
CA ARG A 58 7.87 6.48 0.68
C ARG A 58 7.55 5.15 0.01
N ILE A 59 6.60 5.20 -0.93
CA ILE A 59 6.25 4.05 -1.76
C ILE A 59 6.64 4.29 -3.21
N GLU A 60 6.96 3.19 -3.89
CA GLU A 60 7.34 3.13 -5.28
C GLU A 60 6.61 1.97 -5.97
N PRO A 61 6.50 1.97 -7.30
CA PRO A 61 6.12 0.79 -8.06
C PRO A 61 6.87 -0.47 -7.60
N SER A 62 6.16 -1.59 -7.44
CA SER A 62 6.82 -2.89 -7.30
C SER A 62 7.66 -3.15 -8.55
N GLN A 63 8.84 -3.74 -8.37
CA GLN A 63 9.73 -4.12 -9.47
C GLN A 63 9.50 -5.57 -9.92
N SER A 64 8.68 -6.33 -9.19
CA SER A 64 8.37 -7.71 -9.58
C SER A 64 7.49 -7.73 -10.83
N ARG A 65 7.92 -8.47 -11.86
CA ARG A 65 7.18 -8.58 -13.13
C ARG A 65 5.75 -9.08 -12.93
N GLN A 66 5.55 -10.02 -12.00
CA GLN A 66 4.24 -10.61 -11.66
C GLN A 66 3.32 -9.64 -10.90
N ARG A 67 3.85 -8.51 -10.44
CA ARG A 67 3.13 -7.50 -9.65
C ARG A 67 3.13 -6.13 -10.33
N GLN A 68 3.57 -6.10 -11.58
CA GLN A 68 3.41 -4.94 -12.43
C GLN A 68 1.93 -4.69 -12.67
N PRO A 69 1.54 -3.47 -13.02
CA PRO A 69 0.15 -3.16 -13.07
C PRO A 69 -0.53 -3.71 -14.29
N GLU A 70 -1.76 -4.15 -14.08
CA GLU A 70 -2.60 -4.67 -15.15
C GLU A 70 -3.87 -3.82 -15.24
N VAL A 71 -4.19 -3.41 -16.47
CA VAL A 71 -5.46 -2.74 -16.77
C VAL A 71 -6.51 -3.82 -16.94
N VAL A 72 -7.47 -3.85 -16.03
CA VAL A 72 -8.64 -4.71 -16.10
C VAL A 72 -9.82 -3.89 -16.63
N PRO A 73 -10.40 -4.26 -17.78
CA PRO A 73 -11.61 -3.60 -18.29
C PRO A 73 -12.78 -3.76 -17.30
N GLY A 74 -13.53 -2.68 -17.07
CA GLY A 74 -14.78 -2.73 -16.33
C GLY A 74 -16.00 -2.83 -17.26
N GLU A 75 -17.07 -3.42 -16.74
CA GLU A 75 -18.33 -3.71 -17.48
C GLU A 75 -19.04 -2.45 -18.02
N HIS A 76 -18.71 -1.25 -17.52
CA HIS A 76 -19.32 0.02 -17.93
C HIS A 76 -18.33 0.97 -18.61
N GLY A 77 -17.28 0.44 -19.24
CA GLY A 77 -16.32 1.25 -20.02
C GLY A 77 -15.26 1.99 -19.19
N GLY A 78 -15.27 1.84 -17.86
CA GLY A 78 -14.18 2.28 -16.98
C GLY A 78 -13.11 1.19 -16.85
N GLY A 79 -11.85 1.50 -17.18
CA GLY A 79 -10.71 0.60 -16.91
C GLY A 79 -10.24 0.77 -15.47
N ARG A 80 -9.94 -0.34 -14.79
CA ARG A 80 -9.36 -0.35 -13.44
C ARG A 80 -7.92 -0.82 -13.53
N VAL A 81 -6.99 -0.12 -12.91
CA VAL A 81 -5.60 -0.59 -12.86
C VAL A 81 -5.27 -1.16 -11.49
N TYR A 82 -4.69 -2.36 -11.48
CA TYR A 82 -4.23 -3.05 -10.27
C TYR A 82 -2.73 -3.02 -10.24
N GLY A 83 -2.10 -2.76 -9.10
CA GLY A 83 -0.65 -2.87 -8.99
C GLY A 83 -0.20 -2.95 -7.54
N TRP A 84 1.03 -3.40 -7.35
CA TRP A 84 1.67 -3.39 -6.05
C TRP A 84 2.62 -2.22 -5.92
N ALA A 85 2.57 -1.54 -4.79
CA ALA A 85 3.57 -0.58 -4.38
C ALA A 85 4.46 -1.21 -3.32
N ARG A 86 5.76 -0.94 -3.38
CA ARG A 86 6.73 -1.33 -2.36
C ARG A 86 7.16 -0.11 -1.55
N VAL A 87 7.47 -0.30 -0.29
CA VAL A 87 8.20 0.71 0.47
C VAL A 87 9.65 0.76 -0.02
N ASP A 88 10.20 1.96 -0.16
CA ASP A 88 11.52 2.19 -0.76
C ASP A 88 12.69 1.57 0.02
N ARG A 89 12.51 1.38 1.33
CA ARG A 89 13.50 0.80 2.25
C ARG A 89 12.89 -0.19 3.23
N PRO A 90 13.68 -1.17 3.72
CA PRO A 90 13.24 -2.05 4.80
C PRO A 90 12.90 -1.27 6.07
N VAL A 91 11.88 -1.73 6.80
CA VAL A 91 11.42 -1.07 8.02
C VAL A 91 11.55 -2.00 9.21
N ARG A 92 12.08 -1.48 10.31
CA ARG A 92 12.17 -2.23 11.56
C ARG A 92 10.79 -2.29 12.20
N MET A 93 10.28 -3.51 12.41
CA MET A 93 8.95 -3.76 12.96
C MET A 93 8.97 -4.97 13.89
N LYS A 94 7.95 -5.06 14.74
CA LYS A 94 7.67 -6.20 15.62
C LYS A 94 6.16 -6.38 15.78
N SER A 95 5.77 -7.51 16.37
CA SER A 95 4.37 -7.75 16.74
C SER A 95 3.82 -6.62 17.61
N GLY A 96 2.62 -6.14 17.28
CA GLY A 96 1.95 -5.02 17.92
C GLY A 96 2.11 -3.67 17.21
N ASP A 97 3.11 -3.52 16.34
CA ASP A 97 3.20 -2.35 15.46
C ASP A 97 2.08 -2.39 14.41
N GLU A 98 1.80 -1.25 13.77
CA GLU A 98 0.77 -1.13 12.74
C GLU A 98 1.32 -0.54 11.44
N ILE A 99 0.73 -0.91 10.31
CA ILE A 99 0.97 -0.27 9.02
C ILE A 99 -0.34 0.41 8.61
N HIS A 100 -0.27 1.71 8.36
CA HIS A 100 -1.42 2.51 7.92
C HIS A 100 -1.22 2.97 6.49
N VAL A 101 -2.27 2.88 5.68
CA VAL A 101 -2.36 3.44 4.34
C VAL A 101 -3.50 4.44 4.33
N ILE A 102 -3.18 5.69 4.04
CA ILE A 102 -4.11 6.82 4.12
C ILE A 102 -4.30 7.40 2.72
N LEU A 103 -5.54 7.60 2.31
CA LEU A 103 -5.85 8.28 1.07
C LEU A 103 -5.76 9.80 1.26
N ARG A 104 -4.98 10.46 0.43
CA ARG A 104 -4.75 11.91 0.44
C ARG A 104 -5.52 12.62 -0.67
N LYS A 105 -5.94 11.92 -1.72
CA LYS A 105 -6.64 12.50 -2.87
C LYS A 105 -7.42 11.45 -3.65
N GLY A 106 -8.55 11.86 -4.24
CA GLY A 106 -9.33 11.05 -5.17
C GLY A 106 -10.05 9.91 -4.48
N PHE A 107 -10.26 8.81 -5.21
CA PHE A 107 -10.82 7.56 -4.73
C PHE A 107 -9.74 6.48 -4.73
N GLY A 108 -9.65 5.71 -3.65
CA GLY A 108 -8.63 4.69 -3.50
C GLY A 108 -9.14 3.32 -3.10
N LEU A 109 -8.39 2.29 -3.46
CA LEU A 109 -8.60 0.92 -3.01
C LEU A 109 -7.28 0.38 -2.47
N VAL A 110 -7.36 -0.27 -1.32
CA VAL A 110 -6.22 -0.91 -0.67
C VAL A 110 -6.52 -2.40 -0.53
N GLY A 111 -5.66 -3.22 -1.10
CA GLY A 111 -5.76 -4.67 -1.14
C GLY A 111 -4.87 -5.32 -0.09
N ASP A 112 -4.17 -6.37 -0.50
CA ASP A 112 -3.35 -7.17 0.41
C ASP A 112 -2.05 -6.46 0.82
N LEU A 113 -1.56 -6.82 2.01
CA LEU A 113 -0.28 -6.37 2.57
C LEU A 113 0.66 -7.58 2.65
N HIS A 114 1.81 -7.48 2.00
CA HIS A 114 2.86 -8.49 2.04
C HIS A 114 4.07 -7.99 2.82
N LEU A 115 4.52 -8.83 3.76
CA LEU A 115 5.69 -8.61 4.59
C LEU A 115 6.71 -9.70 4.33
N ARG A 116 7.96 -9.31 4.09
CA ARG A 116 9.08 -10.24 3.97
C ARG A 116 10.22 -9.82 4.88
N LYS A 117 10.56 -10.67 5.85
CA LYS A 117 11.70 -10.44 6.75
C LYS A 117 13.01 -10.49 5.94
N ARG A 118 13.88 -9.50 6.12
CA ARG A 118 15.27 -9.53 5.65
C ARG A 118 16.07 -10.40 6.62
N GLN A 119 16.84 -11.35 6.07
CA GLN A 119 17.80 -12.14 6.83
C GLN A 119 18.97 -11.26 7.29
#